data_AF-A0A2G5L664-F1
#
_entry.id   AF-A0A2G5L664-F1
#
_cell.length_a   1.000
_cell.length_b   1.000
_cell.length_c   1.000
_cell.angle_alpha   90.00
_cell.angle_beta   90.00
_cell.angle_gamma   90.00
#
_symmetry.space_group_name_H-M   'P 1'
#
loop_
_entity.id
_entity.type
_entity.pdbx_description
1 polymer ?
#
loop_
_entity_poly.entity_id
_entity_poly.type
_entity_poly.pdbx_seq_one_letter_code
_entity_poly.pdbx_strand_id
1 'polypeptide(L)'
;MEKKVRQCIPLLLAHFQLPDEELVLQEDTLDELERKLSSIIGYLLTHDLDRLMSAFYKIDLSEQVFKKIISEAPPEEINSLLAKEVIQREQQKLVTREKYRDFL
;
A
#
# COMPACT_ATOMS: atom_id res chain seq x y z
N MET A 1 2.29 2.92 16.84
CA MET A 1 2.65 2.80 15.41
C MET A 1 2.40 1.37 14.92
N GLU A 2 2.95 0.38 15.62
CA GLU A 2 2.78 -1.07 15.37
C GLU A 2 1.32 -1.52 15.20
N LYS A 3 0.39 -1.05 16.04
CA LYS A 3 -1.04 -1.40 15.90
C LYS A 3 -1.62 -1.01 14.53
N LYS A 4 -1.25 0.17 14.00
CA LYS A 4 -1.71 0.62 12.67
C LYS A 4 -1.08 -0.19 11.55
N VAL A 5 0.20 -0.57 11.69
CA VAL A 5 0.89 -1.47 10.74
C VAL A 5 0.13 -2.79 10.63
N ARG A 6 -0.15 -3.45 11.77
CA ARG A 6 -0.93 -4.70 11.78
C ARG A 6 -2.33 -4.56 11.18
N GLN A 7 -3.00 -3.43 11.40
CA GLN A 7 -4.32 -3.15 10.83
C GLN A 7 -4.28 -2.92 9.31
N CYS A 8 -3.15 -2.48 8.75
CA CYS A 8 -2.98 -2.30 7.31
C CYS A 8 -2.80 -3.63 6.58
N ILE A 9 -2.11 -4.61 7.17
CA ILE A 9 -1.78 -5.90 6.51
C ILE A 9 -3.01 -6.57 5.86
N PRO A 10 -4.12 -6.85 6.57
CA PRO A 10 -5.26 -7.52 5.95
C PRO A 10 -5.94 -6.68 4.85
N LEU A 11 -5.90 -5.35 4.97
CA LEU A 11 -6.44 -4.45 3.94
C LEU A 11 -5.59 -4.51 2.68
N LEU A 12 -4.26 -4.46 2.82
CA LEU A 12 -3.31 -4.57 1.73
C LEU A 12 -3.43 -5.93 1.04
N LEU A 13 -3.44 -7.03 1.80
CA LEU A 13 -3.65 -8.38 1.25
C LEU A 13 -4.92 -8.46 0.41
N ALA A 14 -6.04 -7.95 0.93
CA ALA A 14 -7.31 -7.95 0.21
C ALA A 14 -7.30 -7.05 -1.05
N HIS A 15 -6.76 -5.83 -0.97
CA HIS A 15 -6.72 -4.90 -2.11
C HIS A 15 -5.83 -5.44 -3.24
N PHE A 16 -4.66 -5.94 -2.88
CA PHE A 16 -3.71 -6.54 -3.79
C PHE A 16 -4.03 -8.00 -4.13
N GLN A 17 -5.10 -8.60 -3.58
CA GLN A 17 -5.51 -10.00 -3.86
C GLN A 17 -4.40 -11.03 -3.56
N LEU A 18 -3.57 -10.75 -2.55
CA LEU A 18 -2.45 -11.58 -2.15
C LEU A 18 -2.91 -12.65 -1.15
N PRO A 19 -2.34 -13.87 -1.19
CA PRO A 19 -2.48 -14.82 -0.10
C PRO A 19 -1.75 -14.33 1.15
N ASP A 20 -2.15 -14.80 2.32
CA ASP A 20 -1.70 -14.26 3.62
C ASP A 20 -0.18 -14.38 3.82
N GLU A 21 0.46 -15.37 3.17
CA GLU A 21 1.89 -15.64 3.30
C GLU A 21 2.78 -14.65 2.54
N GLU A 22 2.23 -13.87 1.60
CA GLU A 22 3.01 -12.93 0.78
C GLU A 22 3.40 -11.65 1.54
N LEU A 23 2.65 -11.28 2.58
CA LEU A 23 2.91 -10.08 3.39
C LEU A 23 3.13 -10.44 4.86
N VAL A 24 4.19 -11.22 5.11
CA VAL A 24 4.66 -11.52 6.46
C VAL A 24 5.81 -10.59 6.83
N LEU A 25 5.61 -9.84 7.92
CA LEU A 25 6.62 -8.96 8.49
C LEU A 25 7.45 -9.73 9.53
N GLN A 26 8.75 -9.45 9.58
CA GLN A 26 9.61 -9.94 10.67
C GLN A 26 9.42 -9.11 11.93
N GLU A 27 9.19 -7.81 11.75
CA GLU A 27 8.90 -6.85 12.81
C GLU A 27 7.73 -5.98 12.36
N ASP A 28 6.82 -5.63 13.28
CA ASP A 28 5.64 -4.81 12.98
C ASP A 28 5.96 -3.30 12.86
N THR A 29 7.03 -2.98 12.13
CA THR A 29 7.49 -1.61 11.89
C THR A 29 6.98 -1.07 10.55
N LEU A 30 6.93 0.26 10.45
CA LEU A 30 6.55 0.92 9.20
C LEU A 30 7.59 0.64 8.11
N ASP A 31 8.87 0.68 8.46
CA ASP A 31 9.97 0.46 7.53
C ASP A 31 9.96 -0.97 6.95
N GLU A 32 9.63 -1.97 7.77
CA GLU A 32 9.46 -3.35 7.31
C GLU A 32 8.30 -3.46 6.32
N LEU A 33 7.16 -2.85 6.65
CA LEU A 33 5.98 -2.84 5.79
C LEU A 33 6.26 -2.14 4.46
N GLU A 34 6.89 -0.97 4.48
CA GLU A 34 7.30 -0.22 3.29
C GLU A 34 8.22 -1.06 2.41
N ARG A 35 9.22 -1.71 3.01
CA ARG A 35 10.17 -2.56 2.27
C ARG A 35 9.49 -3.74 1.60
N LYS A 36 8.61 -4.46 2.32
CA LYS A 36 7.87 -5.60 1.77
C LYS A 36 6.91 -5.17 0.68
N LEU A 37 6.14 -4.13 0.92
CA LEU A 37 5.17 -3.63 -0.05
C LEU A 37 5.85 -3.05 -1.30
N SER A 38 7.00 -2.38 -1.16
CA SER A 38 7.83 -1.92 -2.28
C SER A 38 8.24 -3.08 -3.19
N SER A 39 8.67 -4.20 -2.61
CA SER A 39 9.00 -5.41 -3.39
C SER A 39 7.79 -5.98 -4.14
N ILE A 40 6.63 -6.02 -3.50
CA ILE A 40 5.37 -6.50 -4.12
C ILE A 40 4.97 -5.58 -5.27
N ILE A 41 4.99 -4.27 -5.05
CA ILE A 41 4.65 -3.27 -6.09
C ILE A 41 5.62 -3.37 -7.26
N GLY A 42 6.93 -3.51 -7.01
CA GLY A 42 7.93 -3.69 -8.05
C GLY A 42 7.69 -4.94 -8.91
N TYR A 43 7.29 -6.05 -8.27
CA TYR A 43 6.90 -7.26 -8.98
C TYR A 43 5.65 -7.01 -9.85
N LEU A 44 4.59 -6.44 -9.30
CA LEU A 44 3.34 -6.19 -10.04
C LEU A 44 3.52 -5.16 -11.16
N LEU A 45 4.32 -4.12 -10.97
CA LEU A 45 4.67 -3.17 -12.03
C LEU A 45 5.23 -3.86 -13.27
N THR A 46 6.01 -4.93 -13.06
CA THR A 46 6.71 -5.65 -14.14
C THR A 46 5.89 -6.80 -14.69
N HIS A 47 5.09 -7.47 -13.86
CA HIS A 47 4.47 -8.75 -14.19
C HIS A 47 2.94 -8.73 -14.25
N ASP A 48 2.27 -7.78 -13.57
CA ASP A 48 0.81 -7.73 -13.46
C ASP A 48 0.31 -6.32 -13.13
N LEU A 49 0.45 -5.44 -14.13
CA LEU A 49 0.08 -4.02 -13.99
C LEU A 49 -1.42 -3.85 -13.76
N ASP A 50 -2.26 -4.70 -14.36
CA ASP A 50 -3.72 -4.62 -14.21
C ASP A 50 -4.15 -4.86 -12.77
N ARG A 51 -3.53 -5.84 -12.08
CA ARG A 51 -3.75 -6.08 -10.66
C ARG A 51 -3.26 -4.92 -9.79
N LEU A 52 -2.11 -4.32 -10.13
CA LEU A 52 -1.60 -3.14 -9.42
C LEU A 52 -2.57 -1.96 -9.52
N MET A 53 -3.00 -1.64 -10.74
CA MET A 53 -3.94 -0.54 -10.99
C MET A 53 -5.28 -0.79 -10.31
N SER A 54 -5.78 -2.04 -10.34
CA SER A 54 -6.98 -2.44 -9.62
C SER A 54 -6.86 -2.23 -8.10
N ALA A 55 -5.69 -2.51 -7.51
CA ALA A 55 -5.44 -2.23 -6.10
C ALA A 55 -5.44 -0.72 -5.84
N PHE A 56 -4.76 0.09 -6.66
CA PHE A 56 -4.72 1.55 -6.50
C PHE A 56 -6.10 2.19 -6.50
N TYR A 57 -7.01 1.76 -7.38
CA TYR A 57 -8.40 2.24 -7.34
C TYR A 57 -9.11 1.93 -6.03
N LYS A 58 -8.97 0.71 -5.47
CA LYS A 58 -9.59 0.34 -4.17
C LYS A 58 -9.03 1.15 -3.00
N ILE A 59 -7.78 1.60 -3.13
CA ILE A 59 -7.04 2.34 -2.10
C ILE A 59 -7.28 3.85 -2.21
N ASP A 60 -7.97 4.33 -3.24
CA ASP A 60 -8.15 5.75 -3.60
C ASP A 60 -6.83 6.43 -4.02
N LEU A 61 -5.92 5.69 -4.66
CA LEU A 61 -4.73 6.23 -5.32
C LEU A 61 -5.08 6.60 -6.76
N SER A 62 -5.04 7.90 -7.06
CA SER A 62 -5.42 8.40 -8.38
C SER A 62 -4.35 8.09 -9.43
N GLU A 63 -4.81 7.83 -10.65
CA GLU A 63 -3.92 7.61 -11.79
C GLU A 63 -2.96 8.79 -12.03
N GLN A 64 -3.36 10.01 -11.66
CA GLN A 64 -2.50 11.18 -11.71
C GLN A 64 -1.29 11.06 -10.77
N VAL A 65 -1.49 10.58 -9.54
CA VAL A 65 -0.40 10.37 -8.57
C VAL A 65 0.53 9.27 -9.07
N PHE A 66 -0.05 8.17 -9.57
CA PHE A 66 0.72 7.07 -10.16
C PHE A 66 1.60 7.57 -11.32
N LYS A 67 1.00 8.23 -12.32
CA LYS A 67 1.70 8.76 -13.49
C LYS A 67 2.81 9.72 -13.09
N LYS A 68 2.54 10.62 -12.14
CA LYS A 68 3.53 11.57 -11.63
C LYS A 68 4.76 10.85 -11.07
N ILE A 69 4.56 9.85 -10.21
CA ILE A 69 5.68 9.08 -9.62
C ILE A 69 6.46 8.36 -10.72
N ILE A 70 5.76 7.72 -11.67
CA ILE A 70 6.41 7.01 -12.77
C ILE A 70 7.23 7.95 -13.68
N SER A 71 6.77 9.19 -13.90
CA SER A 71 7.44 10.12 -14.81
C SER A 71 8.53 10.97 -14.17
N GLU A 72 8.42 11.28 -12.88
CA GLU A 72 9.27 12.27 -12.21
C GLU A 72 10.27 11.66 -11.21
N ALA A 73 10.01 10.46 -10.69
CA ALA A 73 10.88 9.85 -9.69
C ALA A 73 12.07 9.11 -10.34
N PRO A 74 13.23 9.03 -9.64
CA PRO A 74 14.29 8.10 -10.00
C PRO A 74 13.75 6.67 -10.07
N PRO A 75 14.13 5.86 -11.08
CA PRO A 75 13.64 4.48 -11.24
C PRO A 75 13.77 3.61 -9.98
N GLU A 76 14.87 3.78 -9.25
CA GLU A 76 15.16 3.08 -8.00
C GLU A 76 14.24 3.48 -6.83
N GLU A 77 13.58 4.63 -6.90
CA GLU A 77 12.70 5.15 -5.86
C GLU A 77 11.22 4.86 -6.11
N ILE A 78 10.82 4.63 -7.38
CA ILE A 78 9.41 4.45 -7.81
C ILE A 78 8.64 3.49 -6.89
N ASN A 79 9.19 2.29 -6.67
CA ASN A 79 8.51 1.26 -5.88
C ASN A 79 8.26 1.69 -4.44
N SER A 80 9.26 2.35 -3.84
CA SER A 80 9.19 2.82 -2.46
C SER A 80 8.23 4.00 -2.30
N LEU A 81 8.19 4.92 -3.27
CA LEU A 81 7.28 6.05 -3.27
C LEU A 81 5.82 5.58 -3.43
N LEU A 82 5.57 4.62 -4.33
CA LEU A 82 4.24 4.02 -4.47
C LEU A 82 3.82 3.27 -3.19
N ALA A 83 4.73 2.52 -2.55
CA ALA A 83 4.45 1.84 -1.30
C ALA A 83 4.05 2.82 -0.18
N LYS A 84 4.78 3.94 -0.05
CA LYS A 84 4.48 5.01 0.91
C LYS A 84 3.10 5.61 0.67
N GLU A 85 2.78 5.96 -0.58
CA GLU A 85 1.47 6.53 -0.96
C GLU A 85 0.31 5.58 -0.68
N VAL A 86 0.51 4.28 -0.86
CA VAL A 86 -0.47 3.24 -0.54
C VAL A 86 -0.68 3.13 0.97
N ILE A 87 0.40 3.01 1.74
CA ILE A 87 0.32 2.85 3.20
C ILE A 87 -0.30 4.09 3.83
N GLN A 88 0.05 5.28 3.37
CA GLN A 88 -0.53 6.53 3.87
C GLN A 88 -2.05 6.57 3.69
N ARG A 89 -2.56 6.12 2.53
CA ARG A 89 -4.01 6.06 2.27
C ARG A 89 -4.71 5.04 3.16
N GLU A 90 -4.15 3.85 3.34
CA GLU A 90 -4.72 2.84 4.25
C GLU A 90 -4.76 3.35 5.70
N GLN A 91 -3.69 3.98 6.17
CA GLN A 91 -3.66 4.57 7.50
C GLN A 91 -4.69 5.70 7.65
N GLN A 92 -4.88 6.52 6.61
CA GLN A 92 -5.91 7.56 6.61
C GLN A 92 -7.32 6.97 6.69
N LYS A 93 -7.61 5.88 5.96
CA LYS A 93 -8.88 5.16 6.04
C LYS A 93 -9.14 4.60 7.43
N LEU A 94 -8.12 4.01 8.07
CA LEU A 94 -8.21 3.53 9.44
C LEU A 94 -8.53 4.66 10.42
N VAL A 95 -7.85 5.80 10.32
CA VAL A 95 -8.12 6.97 11.17
C VAL A 95 -9.55 7.48 10.96
N THR A 96 -10.01 7.57 9.71
CA THR A 96 -11.39 7.97 9.41
C THR A 96 -12.39 6.99 10.03
N ARG A 97 -12.19 5.67 9.85
CA ARG A 97 -13.06 4.64 10.46
C ARG A 97 -13.08 4.74 11.98
N GLU A 98 -11.95 4.98 12.63
CA GLU A 98 -11.90 5.15 14.08
C GLU A 98 -12.66 6.40 14.55
N LYS A 99 -12.54 7.52 13.82
CA LYS A 99 -13.22 8.79 14.16
C LYS A 99 -14.74 8.74 13.97
N TYR A 100 -15.24 7.99 12.99
CA TYR A 100 -16.67 7.91 12.69
C TYR A 100 -17.38 6.70 13.30
N ARG A 101 -16.64 5.78 13.93
CA ARG A 101 -17.21 4.66 14.69
C ARG A 101 -18.00 5.13 15.93
N ASP A 102 -17.67 6.30 16.47
CA ASP A 102 -18.39 6.88 17.63
C ASP A 102 -19.68 7.63 17.23
N PHE A 103 -19.98 7.72 15.92
CA PHE A 103 -21.16 8.40 15.38
C PHE A 103 -22.22 7.45 14.79
N LEU A 104 -22.04 6.13 14.96
CA LEU A 104 -22.98 5.07 14.57
C LEU A 104 -23.37 4.25 15.80
#